data_AF-A0A7C5X6I5-F1
#
_entry.id   AF-A0A7C5X6I5-F1
#
_cell.length_a   1.000
_cell.length_b   1.000
_cell.length_c   1.000
_cell.angle_alpha   90.00
_cell.angle_beta   90.00
_cell.angle_gamma   90.00
#
_symmetry.space_group_name_H-M   'P 1'
#
loop_
_entity.id
_entity.type
_entity.pdbx_description
1 polymer ?
#
loop_
_entity_poly.entity_id
_entity_poly.type
_entity_poly.pdbx_seq_one_letter_code
_entity_poly.pdbx_strand_id
1 'polypeptide(L)'
;MLHVSYDKVISAICLCDVVAYIKAREGMVVFPNEYAGRKLEEVVSTFRGVRLVSEKSGFTHVFVVRPSAAEKKLQPVATPA
;
A
#
# COMPACT_ATOMS: atom_id res chain seq x y z
N MET A 1 -2.88 1.98 -9.79
CA MET A 1 -2.20 1.92 -8.48
C MET A 1 -1.44 3.23 -8.30
N LEU A 2 -1.52 3.89 -7.14
CA LEU A 2 -0.74 5.11 -6.90
C LEU A 2 0.67 4.70 -6.45
N HIS A 3 1.69 5.06 -7.24
CA HIS A 3 3.08 4.82 -6.88
C HIS A 3 3.56 6.00 -6.02
N VAL A 4 3.85 5.76 -4.75
CA VAL A 4 4.20 6.81 -3.78
C VAL A 4 5.48 6.41 -3.07
N SER A 5 6.38 7.37 -2.81
CA SER A 5 7.60 7.10 -2.05
C SER A 5 7.28 6.67 -0.62
N TYR A 6 7.95 5.62 -0.14
CA TYR A 6 7.77 5.04 1.20
C TYR A 6 7.81 6.09 2.32
N ASP A 7 8.77 7.02 2.26
CA ASP A 7 8.91 8.10 3.25
C ASP A 7 7.70 9.03 3.29
N LYS A 8 7.11 9.31 2.12
CA LYS A 8 5.90 10.12 2.00
C LYS A 8 4.68 9.39 2.53
N VAL A 9 4.62 8.06 2.37
CA VAL A 9 3.53 7.24 2.95
C VAL A 9 3.60 7.27 4.48
N ILE A 10 4.77 7.05 5.09
CA ILE A 10 4.91 7.04 6.55
C ILE A 10 4.76 8.45 7.16
N SER A 11 5.20 9.49 6.44
CA SER A 11 5.09 10.87 6.92
C SER A 11 3.67 11.45 6.73
N ALA A 12 2.96 11.10 5.66
CA ALA A 12 1.64 11.66 5.36
C ALA A 12 0.47 10.87 5.99
N ILE A 13 0.67 9.59 6.29
CA ILE A 13 -0.38 8.68 6.76
C ILE A 13 -0.12 8.30 8.21
N CYS A 14 -1.05 8.65 9.10
CA CYS A 14 -1.02 8.12 10.45
C CYS A 14 -1.18 6.59 10.41
N LEU A 15 -0.38 5.88 11.19
CA LEU A 15 -0.46 4.41 11.32
C LEU A 15 -1.89 3.93 11.65
N CYS A 16 -2.71 4.76 12.30
CA CYS A 16 -4.11 4.50 12.64
C CYS A 16 -5.05 4.38 11.41
N ASP A 17 -4.64 4.92 10.27
CA ASP A 17 -5.39 4.89 9.00
C ASP A 17 -4.94 3.76 8.06
N VAL A 18 -3.82 3.11 8.39
CA VAL A 18 -3.32 1.92 7.68
C VAL A 18 -4.08 0.69 8.17
N VAL A 19 -4.84 0.09 7.28
CA VAL A 19 -5.64 -1.13 7.54
C VAL A 19 -4.75 -2.35 7.49
N ALA A 20 -3.83 -2.39 6.51
CA ALA A 20 -2.93 -3.50 6.33
C ALA A 20 -1.63 -3.05 5.69
N TYR A 21 -0.54 -3.69 6.10
CA TYR A 21 0.77 -3.54 5.50
C TYR A 21 1.23 -4.89 4.97
N ILE A 22 1.47 -4.95 3.66
CA ILE A 22 1.92 -6.14 2.96
C ILE A 22 3.29 -5.84 2.37
N LYS A 23 4.26 -6.71 2.62
CA LYS A 23 5.57 -6.68 1.99
C LYS A 23 5.66 -7.85 1.03
N ALA A 24 6.05 -7.60 -0.20
CA ALA A 24 6.29 -8.59 -1.21
C ALA A 24 7.68 -8.46 -1.82
N ARG A 25 8.15 -9.55 -2.41
CA ARG A 25 9.36 -9.63 -3.21
C ARG A 25 9.04 -10.48 -4.43
N GLU A 26 9.39 -10.00 -5.63
CA GLU A 26 9.16 -10.74 -6.88
C GLU A 26 7.70 -11.19 -7.05
N GLY A 27 6.75 -10.36 -6.62
CA GLY A 27 5.31 -10.64 -6.71
C GLY A 27 4.77 -11.62 -5.67
N MET A 28 5.62 -12.16 -4.78
CA MET A 28 5.23 -13.01 -3.66
C MET A 28 5.25 -12.25 -2.35
N VAL A 29 4.22 -12.42 -1.53
CA VAL A 29 4.17 -11.83 -0.19
C VAL A 29 5.22 -12.49 0.69
N VAL A 30 5.99 -11.67 1.39
CA VAL A 30 6.97 -12.08 2.41
C VAL A 30 6.52 -11.68 3.82
N PHE A 31 5.59 -10.72 3.94
CA PHE A 31 4.98 -10.30 5.20
C PHE A 31 3.59 -9.71 4.95
N PRO A 32 2.57 -9.91 5.82
CA PRO A 32 2.59 -10.69 7.07
C PRO A 32 2.83 -12.19 6.82
N ASN A 33 3.35 -12.91 7.84
CA ASN A 33 3.62 -14.36 7.72
C ASN A 33 2.36 -15.17 7.37
N GLU A 34 1.18 -14.69 7.78
CA GLU A 34 -0.12 -15.29 7.43
C GLU A 34 -0.35 -15.41 5.92
N TYR A 35 0.25 -14.51 5.14
CA TYR A 35 0.12 -14.45 3.69
C TYR A 35 1.43 -14.76 2.97
N ALA A 36 2.50 -15.11 3.70
CA ALA A 36 3.79 -15.39 3.09
C ALA A 36 3.69 -16.53 2.05
N GLY A 37 4.29 -16.34 0.88
CA GLY A 37 4.21 -17.27 -0.25
C GLY A 37 2.95 -17.15 -1.10
N ARG A 38 1.97 -16.31 -0.73
CA ARG A 38 0.83 -15.97 -1.61
C ARG A 38 1.23 -14.92 -2.63
N LYS A 39 0.52 -14.87 -3.76
CA LYS A 39 0.66 -13.78 -4.73
C LYS A 39 0.20 -12.46 -4.11
N LEU A 40 0.98 -11.40 -4.32
CA LEU A 40 0.67 -10.06 -3.82
C LEU A 40 -0.76 -9.66 -4.22
N GLU A 41 -1.10 -9.75 -5.50
CA GLU A 41 -2.40 -9.31 -6.05
C GLU A 41 -3.61 -9.98 -5.40
N GLU A 42 -3.51 -11.27 -5.09
CA GLU A 42 -4.56 -12.01 -4.37
C GLU A 42 -4.78 -11.43 -2.97
N VAL A 43 -3.68 -11.22 -2.25
CA VAL A 43 -3.71 -10.71 -0.87
C VAL A 43 -4.22 -9.28 -0.84
N VAL A 44 -3.74 -8.41 -1.73
CA VAL A 44 -4.24 -7.01 -1.77
C VAL A 44 -5.70 -6.94 -2.21
N SER A 45 -6.19 -7.93 -2.95
CA SER A 45 -7.59 -8.00 -3.38
C SER A 45 -8.56 -8.37 -2.26
N THR A 46 -8.09 -9.05 -1.22
CA THR A 46 -8.87 -9.30 0.00
C THR A 46 -9.16 -8.02 0.78
N PHE A 47 -8.27 -7.02 0.71
CA PHE A 47 -8.45 -5.78 1.45
C PHE A 47 -9.22 -4.73 0.63
N ARG A 48 -10.29 -4.19 1.23
CA ARG A 48 -11.03 -3.05 0.69
C ARG A 48 -10.40 -1.75 1.17
N GLY A 49 -9.78 -1.00 0.27
CA GLY A 49 -9.14 0.27 0.56
C GLY A 49 -8.28 0.80 -0.57
N VAL A 50 -7.66 1.96 -0.37
CA VAL A 50 -6.69 2.52 -1.31
C VAL A 50 -5.35 1.83 -1.11
N ARG A 51 -4.79 1.34 -2.21
CA ARG A 51 -3.52 0.60 -2.22
C ARG A 51 -2.41 1.54 -2.64
N LEU A 52 -1.47 1.76 -1.73
CA LEU A 52 -0.27 2.54 -1.97
C LEU A 52 0.88 1.57 -2.12
N VAL A 53 1.48 1.57 -3.30
CA VAL A 53 2.63 0.74 -3.59
C VAL A 53 3.87 1.61 -3.47
N SER A 54 4.91 1.08 -2.83
CA SER A 54 6.21 1.70 -2.69
C SER A 54 7.28 0.63 -2.84
N GLU A 55 8.28 0.86 -3.67
CA GLU A 55 9.43 -0.04 -3.78
C GLU A 55 10.61 0.48 -2.95
N LYS A 56 11.17 -0.37 -2.09
CA LYS A 56 12.33 -0.01 -1.26
C LYS A 56 13.22 -1.23 -1.03
N SER A 57 14.52 -1.08 -1.27
CA SER A 57 15.52 -2.14 -1.05
C SER A 57 15.19 -3.48 -1.74
N GLY A 58 14.60 -3.45 -2.93
CA GLY A 58 14.22 -4.66 -3.68
C GLY A 58 12.96 -5.36 -3.17
N PHE A 59 12.22 -4.73 -2.26
CA PHE A 59 10.92 -5.19 -1.79
C PHE A 59 9.82 -4.24 -2.24
N THR A 60 8.67 -4.80 -2.60
CA THR A 60 7.43 -4.08 -2.84
C THR A 60 6.66 -3.97 -1.54
N HIS A 61 6.52 -2.76 -1.03
CA HIS A 61 5.73 -2.43 0.14
C HIS A 61 4.36 -1.95 -0.32
N VAL A 62 3.30 -2.58 0.18
CA VAL A 62 1.93 -2.22 -0.12
C VAL A 62 1.22 -1.85 1.16
N PHE A 63 0.77 -0.60 1.23
CA PHE A 63 -0.01 -0.07 2.32
C PHE A 63 -1.46 0.03 1.87
N VAL A 64 -2.34 -0.69 2.54
CA VAL A 64 -3.78 -0.56 2.35
C VAL A 64 -4.27 0.44 3.39
N VAL A 65 -4.82 1.55 2.93
CA VAL A 65 -5.38 2.59 3.79
C VAL A 65 -6.89 2.70 3.59
N ARG A 66 -7.59 3.17 4.63
CA ARG A 66 -9.02 3.43 4.51
C ARG A 66 -9.28 4.50 3.44
N PRO A 67 -10.34 4.35 2.62
CA PRO A 67 -10.68 5.31 1.57
C PRO A 67 -10.88 6.72 2.14
N SER A 68 -11.54 6.86 3.30
CA SER A 68 -11.72 8.16 3.96
C SER A 68 -10.41 8.86 4.35
N ALA A 69 -9.33 8.12 4.59
CA ALA A 69 -8.02 8.69 4.88
C ALA A 69 -7.28 9.05 3.58
N ALA A 70 -7.40 8.21 2.55
CA ALA A 70 -6.84 8.48 1.24
C ALA A 70 -7.46 9.74 0.62
N GLU A 71 -8.79 9.89 0.65
CA GLU A 71 -9.47 11.07 0.11
C GLU A 71 -9.05 12.37 0.82
N LYS A 72 -8.74 12.29 2.11
CA LYS A 72 -8.42 13.46 2.95
C LYS A 72 -6.93 13.83 2.96
N LYS A 73 -6.02 12.87 2.72
CA LYS A 73 -4.56 13.04 2.82
C LYS A 73 -3.80 12.80 1.52
N LEU A 74 -4.34 11.95 0.66
CA LEU A 74 -3.85 11.63 -0.68
C LEU A 74 -4.90 12.11 -1.67
N GLN A 75 -5.20 13.42 -1.66
CA GLN A 75 -5.88 13.97 -2.82
C GLN A 75 -5.05 13.58 -4.04
N PRO A 76 -5.66 12.94 -5.05
CA PRO A 76 -5.00 12.78 -6.32
C PRO A 76 -4.68 14.20 -6.79
N VAL A 77 -3.43 14.45 -7.18
CA VAL A 77 -3.22 15.35 -8.30
C VAL A 77 -3.95 14.69 -9.48
N ALA A 78 -5.26 14.93 -9.55
CA ALA A 78 -6.00 14.87 -10.78
C ALA A 78 -5.39 16.01 -11.60
N THR A 79 -4.38 15.69 -12.42
CA THR A 79 -3.98 16.54 -13.51
C THR A 79 -5.22 16.69 -14.40
N PRO A 80 -5.85 17.87 -14.50
CA PRO A 80 -6.77 18.11 -15.60
C PRO A 80 -5.90 18.14 -16.86
N ALA A 81 -6.38 17.43 -17.90
CA ALA A 81 -5.82 17.46 -19.24
C ALA A 81 -5.86 18.87 -19.85
#